data_AF-A0A519Z7S7-F1
#
_entry.id   AF-A0A519Z7S7-F1
#
_cell.length_a   1.000
_cell.length_b   1.000
_cell.length_c   1.000
_cell.angle_alpha   90.00
_cell.angle_beta   90.00
_cell.angle_gamma   90.00
#
_symmetry.space_group_name_H-M   'P 1'
#
loop_
_entity.id
_entity.type
_entity.pdbx_description
1 polymer ?
#
loop_
_entity_poly.entity_id
_entity_poly.type
_entity_poly.pdbx_seq_one_letter_code
_entity_poly.pdbx_strand_id
1 'polypeptide(L)'
;MRKQGTVVSWDRERAFGFIRSPQTPAAVFFHTRDFSGHNPPAEGMEVSFEEIHVGGKGPRALSVEPVRNAIASPLDATPLPMAAEAEILPKAKPALRSRT
;
A
#
# COMPACT_ATOMS: atom_id res chain seq x y z
N MET A 1 -6.87 -8.48 -22.47
CA MET A 1 -5.57 -7.88 -22.92
C MET A 1 -4.97 -7.12 -21.75
N ARG A 2 -3.65 -7.21 -21.50
CA ARG A 2 -3.04 -6.52 -20.35
C ARG A 2 -2.85 -5.04 -20.64
N LYS A 3 -3.34 -4.18 -19.74
CA LYS A 3 -3.25 -2.72 -19.76
C LYS A 3 -2.70 -2.21 -18.44
N GLN A 4 -2.32 -0.94 -18.41
CA GLN A 4 -1.88 -0.24 -17.21
C GLN A 4 -2.77 0.98 -16.97
N GLY A 5 -2.94 1.34 -15.71
CA GLY A 5 -3.71 2.50 -15.32
C GLY A 5 -3.50 2.86 -13.86
N THR A 6 -4.23 3.87 -13.42
CA THR A 6 -4.17 4.39 -12.06
C THR A 6 -5.50 4.18 -11.36
N VAL A 7 -5.47 3.69 -10.13
CA VAL A 7 -6.66 3.59 -9.28
C VAL A 7 -7.13 5.00 -8.95
N VAL A 8 -8.34 5.36 -9.37
CA VAL A 8 -8.91 6.70 -9.12
C VAL A 8 -9.91 6.73 -7.98
N SER A 9 -10.43 5.56 -7.59
CA SER A 9 -11.32 5.42 -6.44
C SER A 9 -11.25 3.99 -5.91
N TRP A 10 -11.20 3.85 -4.59
CA TRP A 10 -11.23 2.56 -3.92
C TRP A 10 -12.12 2.58 -2.67
N ASP A 11 -13.15 1.76 -2.67
CA ASP A 11 -14.04 1.56 -1.53
C ASP A 11 -13.66 0.27 -0.80
N ARG A 12 -13.06 0.42 0.40
CA ARG A 12 -12.64 -0.71 1.23
C ARG A 12 -13.83 -1.48 1.81
N GLU A 13 -14.93 -0.80 2.12
CA GLU A 13 -16.11 -1.41 2.73
C GLU A 13 -16.87 -2.27 1.72
N ARG A 14 -16.96 -1.77 0.48
CA ARG A 14 -17.64 -2.46 -0.62
C ARG A 14 -16.71 -3.33 -1.46
N ALA A 15 -15.41 -3.27 -1.20
CA ALA A 15 -14.35 -4.07 -1.82
C ALA A 15 -14.28 -3.98 -3.34
N PHE A 16 -14.60 -2.81 -3.90
CA PHE A 16 -14.47 -2.51 -5.32
C PHE A 16 -13.87 -1.13 -5.57
N GLY A 17 -13.38 -0.92 -6.79
CA GLY A 17 -12.89 0.37 -7.21
C GLY A 17 -12.91 0.55 -8.71
N PHE A 18 -12.32 1.67 -9.13
CA PHE A 18 -12.21 2.05 -10.53
C PHE A 18 -10.77 2.42 -10.90
N ILE A 19 -10.35 1.97 -12.08
CA ILE A 19 -9.05 2.27 -12.67
C ILE A 19 -9.27 3.14 -13.91
N ARG A 20 -8.48 4.21 -14.01
CA ARG A 20 -8.40 5.05 -15.21
C ARG A 20 -7.17 4.66 -16.00
N SER A 21 -7.33 4.31 -17.27
CA SER A 21 -6.22 4.02 -18.19
C SER A 21 -6.22 5.04 -19.32
N PRO A 22 -5.06 5.54 -19.78
CA PRO A 22 -4.98 6.39 -20.96
C PRO A 22 -5.45 5.66 -22.24
N GLN A 23 -5.50 4.33 -22.22
CA GLN A 23 -5.93 3.49 -23.35
C GLN A 23 -7.44 3.24 -23.37
N THR A 24 -8.15 3.59 -22.29
CA THR A 24 -9.58 3.30 -22.13
C THR A 24 -10.28 4.53 -21.56
N PRO A 25 -11.16 5.20 -22.33
CA PRO A 25 -11.80 6.44 -21.89
C PRO A 25 -12.77 6.22 -20.73
N ALA A 26 -13.35 5.02 -20.63
CA ALA A 26 -14.23 4.62 -19.55
C ALA A 26 -13.45 4.21 -18.29
N ALA A 27 -14.05 4.42 -17.12
CA ALA A 27 -13.52 3.89 -15.87
C ALA A 27 -13.66 2.36 -15.86
N VAL A 28 -12.55 1.66 -15.64
CA VAL A 28 -12.50 0.20 -15.62
C VAL A 28 -12.83 -0.29 -14.21
N PHE A 29 -13.88 -1.10 -14.08
CA PHE A 29 -14.31 -1.64 -12.79
C PHE A 29 -13.38 -2.79 -12.34
N PHE A 30 -13.05 -2.85 -11.06
CA PHE A 30 -12.35 -4.01 -10.47
C PHE A 30 -12.84 -4.32 -9.06
N HIS A 31 -12.66 -5.57 -8.63
CA HIS A 31 -13.04 -6.05 -7.30
C HIS A 31 -11.80 -6.53 -6.53
N THR A 32 -11.85 -6.51 -5.19
CA THR A 32 -10.74 -7.05 -4.36
C THR A 32 -10.38 -8.50 -4.66
N ARG A 33 -11.30 -9.27 -5.26
CA ARG A 33 -11.08 -10.69 -5.59
C ARG A 33 -10.19 -10.86 -6.82
N ASP A 34 -10.18 -9.84 -7.66
CA ASP A 34 -9.38 -9.81 -8.88
C ASP A 34 -8.02 -9.15 -8.61
N PHE A 35 -7.78 -8.63 -7.40
CA PHE A 35 -6.55 -7.93 -7.02
C PHE A 35 -5.59 -8.87 -6.28
N SER A 36 -4.37 -9.01 -6.79
CA SER A 36 -3.37 -9.98 -6.31
C SER A 36 -2.24 -9.35 -5.47
N GLY A 37 -2.40 -8.10 -5.01
CA GLY A 37 -1.40 -7.43 -4.17
C GLY A 37 -1.51 -7.77 -2.67
N HIS A 38 -0.38 -7.64 -1.95
CA HIS A 38 -0.32 -7.88 -0.50
C HIS A 38 -1.11 -6.86 0.33
N ASN A 39 -1.21 -5.62 -0.15
CA ASN A 39 -1.92 -4.53 0.52
C ASN A 39 -3.15 -4.13 -0.27
N PRO A 40 -4.23 -3.65 0.38
CA PRO A 40 -5.40 -3.17 -0.33
C PRO A 40 -5.03 -2.07 -1.34
N PRO A 41 -5.75 -1.99 -2.46
CA PRO A 41 -5.61 -0.91 -3.43
C PRO A 41 -5.72 0.45 -2.74
N ALA A 42 -4.96 1.43 -3.23
CA ALA A 42 -5.04 2.80 -2.78
C ALA A 42 -5.27 3.72 -3.99
N GLU A 43 -5.97 4.82 -3.77
CA GLU A 43 -6.14 5.86 -4.78
C GLU A 43 -4.77 6.45 -5.16
N GLY A 44 -4.56 6.68 -6.46
CA GLY A 44 -3.26 7.09 -7.01
C GLY A 44 -2.29 5.94 -7.29
N MET A 45 -2.61 4.69 -6.92
CA MET A 45 -1.75 3.54 -7.19
C MET A 45 -1.74 3.17 -8.66
N GLU A 46 -0.54 2.98 -9.22
CA GLU A 46 -0.38 2.44 -10.58
C GLU A 46 -0.52 0.91 -10.57
N VAL A 47 -1.39 0.41 -11.43
CA VAL A 47 -1.75 -1.01 -11.51
C VAL A 47 -1.79 -1.50 -12.95
N SER A 48 -1.40 -2.75 -13.14
CA SER A 48 -1.52 -3.49 -14.39
C SER A 48 -2.66 -4.47 -14.23
N PHE A 49 -3.49 -4.58 -15.25
CA PHE A 49 -4.69 -5.40 -15.20
C PHE A 49 -5.01 -5.96 -16.58
N GLU A 50 -5.76 -7.04 -16.61
CA GLU A 50 -6.36 -7.54 -17.84
C GLU A 50 -7.72 -6.91 -18.06
N GLU A 51 -7.84 -6.10 -19.11
CA GLU A 51 -9.14 -5.58 -19.52
C GLU A 51 -9.93 -6.65 -20.25
N ILE A 52 -11.15 -6.88 -19.77
CA ILE A 52 -12.18 -7.71 -20.38
C ILE A 52 -13.48 -6.91 -20.52
N HIS A 53 -14.30 -7.27 -21.50
CA HIS A 53 -15.64 -6.70 -21.65
C HIS A 53 -16.67 -7.74 -21.22
N VAL A 54 -17.46 -7.40 -20.19
CA VAL A 54 -18.52 -8.30 -19.70
C VAL A 54 -19.85 -7.79 -20.25
N GLY A 55 -20.49 -8.58 -21.12
CA GLY A 55 -21.63 -8.19 -21.95
C GLY A 55 -22.63 -7.25 -21.24
N GLY A 56 -22.66 -5.99 -21.68
CA GLY A 56 -23.56 -4.94 -21.19
C GLY A 56 -23.13 -4.18 -19.93
N LYS A 57 -22.12 -4.63 -19.18
CA LYS A 57 -21.66 -3.99 -17.92
C LYS A 57 -20.43 -3.10 -18.06
N GLY A 58 -19.88 -2.97 -19.27
CA GLY A 58 -18.68 -2.17 -19.54
C GLY A 58 -17.37 -2.92 -19.29
N PRO A 59 -16.23 -2.22 -19.37
CA PRO A 59 -14.91 -2.81 -19.18
C PRO A 59 -14.66 -3.15 -17.71
N ARG A 60 -14.18 -4.38 -17.47
CA ARG A 60 -13.77 -4.89 -16.16
C ARG A 60 -12.29 -5.28 -16.22
N ALA A 61 -11.58 -5.00 -15.13
CA ALA A 61 -10.22 -5.41 -14.89
C ALA A 61 -10.19 -6.74 -14.12
N LEU A 62 -9.44 -7.71 -14.64
CA LEU A 62 -9.08 -8.96 -13.99
C LEU A 62 -7.58 -8.99 -13.69
N SER A 63 -7.15 -9.85 -12.77
CA SER A 63 -5.73 -10.06 -12.44
C SER A 63 -4.99 -8.73 -12.23
N VAL A 64 -5.52 -7.90 -11.35
CA VAL A 64 -4.99 -6.56 -11.04
C VAL A 64 -3.78 -6.70 -10.13
N GLU A 65 -2.66 -6.16 -10.58
CA GLU A 65 -1.38 -6.20 -9.87
C GLU A 65 -0.79 -4.79 -9.79
N PRO A 66 -0.18 -4.39 -8.67
CA PRO A 66 0.50 -3.11 -8.56
C PRO A 66 1.74 -3.06 -9.48
N VAL A 67 1.82 -2.05 -10.34
CA VAL A 67 2.98 -1.81 -11.21
C VAL A 67 4.06 -1.19 -10.35
N ARG A 68 4.94 -2.04 -9.81
CA ARG A 68 6.20 -1.65 -9.17
C ARG A 68 6.10 -0.40 -8.28
N ASN A 69 5.04 -0.27 -7.48
CA ASN A 69 4.96 0.85 -6.57
C ASN A 69 5.86 0.53 -5.37
N ALA A 70 6.95 1.29 -5.25
CA ALA A 70 7.67 1.42 -3.99
C ALA A 70 6.60 1.64 -2.92
N ILE A 71 6.52 0.69 -1.99
CA ILE A 71 5.84 0.85 -0.73
C ILE A 71 6.08 2.28 -0.24
N ALA A 72 5.12 3.18 -0.41
CA ALA A 72 4.92 4.24 0.54
C ALA A 72 4.48 3.50 1.80
N SER A 73 5.47 3.01 2.53
CA SER A 73 5.30 2.38 3.82
C SER A 73 4.37 3.28 4.63
N PRO A 74 3.31 2.76 5.27
CA PRO A 74 2.50 3.52 6.21
C PRO A 74 3.26 3.98 7.47
N LEU A 75 4.59 4.15 7.40
CA LEU A 75 5.43 4.66 8.48
C LEU A 75 5.13 6.14 8.79
N ASP A 76 4.22 6.79 8.07
CA ASP A 76 3.80 8.17 8.32
C ASP A 76 2.43 8.27 9.02
N ALA A 77 2.18 7.38 9.97
CA ALA A 77 1.14 7.57 10.98
C ALA A 77 1.74 7.42 12.38
N THR A 78 2.74 8.25 12.66
CA THR A 78 2.96 9.06 13.88
C THR A 78 4.43 9.51 13.83
N PRO A 79 4.77 10.80 13.60
CA PRO A 79 6.04 11.29 14.09
C PRO A 79 5.97 11.17 15.61
N LEU A 80 6.63 10.15 16.16
CA LEU A 80 6.97 10.17 17.58
C LEU A 80 7.66 11.51 17.84
N PRO A 81 7.19 12.36 18.77
CA PRO A 81 7.92 13.56 19.12
C PRO A 81 9.28 13.12 19.66
N MET A 82 10.31 13.33 18.86
CA MET A 82 11.69 13.14 19.26
C MET A 82 12.12 14.32 20.15
N ALA A 83 12.72 13.98 21.30
CA ALA A 83 13.34 14.81 22.35
C ALA A 83 12.47 14.92 23.63
N ALA A 84 12.94 14.64 24.85
CA ALA A 84 14.24 14.29 25.41
C ALA A 84 13.91 13.47 26.69
N GLU A 85 14.64 12.45 27.07
CA GLU A 85 15.75 12.60 28.02
C GLU A 85 16.62 11.34 27.94
N ALA A 86 17.86 11.55 27.51
CA ALA A 86 18.92 10.60 27.77
C ALA A 86 19.25 10.67 29.27
N GLU A 87 18.58 9.87 30.09
CA GLU A 87 19.08 9.60 31.44
C GLU A 87 20.23 8.60 31.31
N ILE A 88 21.43 9.17 31.18
CA ILE A 88 22.71 8.49 31.15
C ILE A 88 22.89 7.81 32.50
N LEU A 89 22.58 6.53 32.60
CA LEU A 89 22.94 5.72 33.76
C LEU A 89 24.48 5.73 33.92
N PRO A 90 25.06 6.23 35.03
CA PRO A 90 26.48 6.15 35.24
C PRO A 90 26.90 4.69 35.50
N LYS A 91 28.03 4.38 34.86
CA LYS A 91 28.72 3.09 34.77
C LYS A 91 29.11 2.60 36.18
N ALA A 92 29.02 1.29 36.37
CA ALA A 92 29.25 0.55 37.61
C ALA A 92 30.52 0.96 38.41
N LYS A 93 30.42 0.92 39.74
CA LYS A 93 31.56 0.99 40.67
C LYS A 93 32.30 -0.37 40.69
N PRO A 94 33.64 -0.41 40.63
CA PRO A 94 34.38 -1.66 40.83
C PRO A 94 34.40 -2.01 42.32
N ALA A 95 33.97 -3.23 42.66
CA ALA A 95 34.12 -3.77 44.00
C ALA A 95 35.60 -4.13 44.24
N LEU A 96 36.24 -3.35 45.12
CA LEU A 96 37.60 -3.58 45.59
C LEU A 96 37.61 -4.80 46.52
N ARG A 97 38.39 -5.82 46.17
CA ARG A 97 38.78 -6.91 47.09
C ARG A 97 39.59 -6.32 48.23
N SER A 98 39.12 -6.48 49.46
CA SER A 98 39.96 -6.43 50.66
C SER A 98 40.03 -7.83 51.25
N ARG A 99 41.25 -8.37 51.28
CA ARG A 99 41.63 -9.54 52.06
C ARG A 99 41.53 -9.19 53.54
N THR A 100 41.02 -10.10 54.35
CA THR A 100 41.49 -10.33 55.73
C THR A 100 41.31 -11.82 55.99
#